data_AF-A0A5E4JTV7-F1
#
_entry.id   AF-A0A5E4JTV7-F1
#
_cell.length_a   1.000
_cell.length_b   1.000
_cell.length_c   1.000
_cell.angle_alpha   90.00
_cell.angle_beta   90.00
_cell.angle_gamma   90.00
#
_symmetry.space_group_name_H-M   'P 1'
#
loop_
_entity.id
_entity.type
_entity.pdbx_description
1 polymer ?
#
loop_
_entity_poly.entity_id
_entity_poly.type
_entity_poly.pdbx_seq_one_letter_code
_entity_poly.pdbx_strand_id
1 'polypeptide(L)'
;MKWELIVLLIFLVACAKPAVQPASKSDMLDITKAVQLGKPIKCVSEQSGQTVTIYMKGSQMRMDTLPADAHGIYTEDAMYTWQGRQGTIMKMEDVKRMSAEAGQQYKPKTQEEVIENAKKVNSKCEPAEVAEAMFVPPSDVQFQDVGEMIKQIEGMTKTLQK
;
A
#
# COMPACT_ATOMS: atom_id res chain seq x y z
N MET A 1 3.21 -60.46 33.30
CA MET A 1 1.73 -60.47 33.34
C MET A 1 1.26 -59.04 33.55
N LYS A 2 0.46 -58.53 32.60
CA LYS A 2 -0.64 -57.54 32.74
C LYS A 2 -0.33 -56.19 33.42
N TRP A 3 -0.84 -55.04 33.00
CA TRP A 3 -1.68 -54.60 31.87
C TRP A 3 -1.69 -53.06 32.01
N GLU A 4 -1.30 -52.38 30.93
CA GLU A 4 -1.61 -51.04 30.39
C GLU A 4 -2.16 -49.83 31.20
N LEU A 5 -1.89 -48.68 30.54
CA LEU A 5 -2.85 -47.66 30.06
C LEU A 5 -2.90 -46.31 30.83
N ILE A 6 -2.90 -45.22 30.02
CA ILE A 6 -3.50 -43.88 30.27
C ILE A 6 -2.51 -42.89 30.96
N VAL A 7 -2.12 -41.72 30.45
CA VAL A 7 -2.69 -40.76 29.48
C VAL A 7 -1.54 -40.06 28.71
N LEU A 8 -1.61 -40.07 27.38
CA LEU A 8 -0.95 -39.11 26.50
C LEU A 8 -1.66 -37.74 26.63
N LEU A 9 -1.13 -36.83 27.44
CA LEU A 9 -1.57 -35.43 27.46
C LEU A 9 -0.98 -34.72 26.24
N ILE A 10 -1.67 -34.87 25.12
CA ILE A 10 -1.45 -34.07 23.90
C ILE A 10 -1.87 -32.64 24.25
N PHE A 11 -0.88 -31.77 24.46
CA PHE A 11 -1.06 -30.31 24.44
C PHE A 11 -1.43 -29.91 23.01
N LEU A 12 -2.73 -29.92 22.70
CA LEU A 12 -3.29 -29.15 21.60
C LEU A 12 -3.14 -27.66 21.95
N VAL A 13 -1.97 -27.09 21.64
CA VAL A 13 -1.84 -25.64 21.49
C VAL A 13 -2.59 -25.28 20.22
N ALA A 14 -3.89 -25.06 20.37
CA ALA A 14 -4.69 -24.40 19.36
C ALA A 14 -4.09 -23.00 19.17
N CYS A 15 -3.39 -22.79 18.06
CA CYS A 15 -3.07 -21.46 17.56
C CYS A 15 -4.39 -20.74 17.26
N ALA A 16 -4.98 -20.11 18.28
CA ALA A 16 -6.05 -19.16 18.12
C ALA A 16 -5.50 -18.01 17.26
N LYS A 17 -5.94 -17.94 16.00
CA LYS A 17 -5.74 -16.73 15.18
C LYS A 17 -6.30 -15.56 15.99
N PRO A 18 -5.49 -14.52 16.30
CA PRO A 18 -5.99 -13.38 17.05
C PRO A 18 -7.15 -12.75 16.27
N ALA A 19 -8.34 -12.79 16.86
CA ALA A 19 -9.49 -12.12 16.32
C ALA A 19 -9.18 -10.62 16.25
N VAL A 20 -9.19 -10.07 15.04
CA VAL A 20 -8.98 -8.66 14.75
C VAL A 20 -10.14 -7.89 15.37
N GLN A 21 -9.96 -7.39 16.60
CA GLN A 21 -10.96 -6.52 17.24
C GLN A 21 -11.20 -5.25 16.40
N PRO A 22 -12.45 -4.80 16.22
CA PRO A 22 -12.76 -3.58 15.51
C PRO A 22 -12.13 -2.37 16.24
N ALA A 23 -11.57 -1.44 15.47
CA ALA A 23 -10.94 -0.23 16.01
C ALA A 23 -11.92 0.55 16.91
N SER A 24 -11.47 0.94 18.11
CA SER A 24 -12.33 1.63 19.07
C SER A 24 -12.47 3.11 18.71
N LYS A 25 -13.53 3.76 19.20
CA LYS A 25 -13.82 5.17 18.90
C LYS A 25 -12.74 6.13 19.41
N SER A 26 -12.01 5.77 20.47
CA SER A 26 -10.85 6.54 20.96
C SER A 26 -9.67 6.46 20.00
N ASP A 27 -9.37 5.27 19.47
CA ASP A 27 -8.27 5.06 18.52
C ASP A 27 -8.47 5.92 17.25
N MET A 28 -9.72 6.08 16.81
CA MET A 28 -10.07 6.92 15.66
C MET A 28 -9.82 8.41 15.87
N LEU A 29 -10.05 8.93 17.09
CA LEU A 29 -9.82 10.34 17.41
C LEU A 29 -8.33 10.66 17.39
N ASP A 30 -7.49 9.72 17.82
CA ASP A 30 -6.04 9.89 17.84
C ASP A 30 -5.42 9.83 16.43
N ILE A 31 -5.93 8.98 15.54
CA ILE A 31 -5.49 8.92 14.14
C ILE A 31 -5.83 10.22 13.40
N THR A 32 -7.05 10.74 13.59
CA THR A 32 -7.48 11.99 12.93
C THR A 32 -6.61 13.17 13.36
N LYS A 33 -6.27 13.24 14.65
CA LYS A 33 -5.32 14.23 15.17
C LYS A 33 -3.90 14.01 14.65
N ALA A 34 -3.42 12.76 14.59
CA ALA A 34 -2.10 12.44 14.06
C ALA A 34 -1.94 12.96 12.63
N VAL A 35 -2.96 12.78 11.80
CA VAL A 35 -3.02 13.25 10.40
C VAL A 35 -3.00 14.77 10.31
N GLN A 36 -3.85 15.45 11.08
CA GLN A 36 -3.85 16.92 11.16
C GLN A 36 -2.50 17.50 11.61
N LEU A 37 -1.75 16.74 12.40
CA LEU A 37 -0.41 17.10 12.87
C LEU A 37 0.71 16.63 11.94
N GLY A 38 0.39 16.05 10.77
CA GLY A 38 1.35 15.52 9.82
C GLY A 38 2.17 14.34 10.36
N LYS A 39 1.72 13.71 11.43
CA LYS A 39 2.42 12.56 12.03
C LYS A 39 2.27 11.35 11.12
N PRO A 40 3.31 10.51 11.02
CA PRO A 40 3.19 9.31 10.22
C PRO A 40 2.21 8.32 10.83
N ILE A 41 1.55 7.57 9.95
CA ILE A 41 0.58 6.55 10.33
C ILE A 41 0.86 5.26 9.57
N LYS A 42 0.53 4.13 10.21
CA LYS A 42 0.53 2.81 9.62
C LYS A 42 -0.90 2.30 9.62
N CYS A 43 -1.36 1.75 8.50
CA CYS A 43 -2.64 1.08 8.35
C CYS A 43 -2.43 -0.35 7.88
N VAL A 44 -3.09 -1.33 8.51
CA VAL A 44 -3.04 -2.75 8.15
C VAL A 44 -4.45 -3.25 7.88
N SER A 45 -4.64 -3.93 6.76
CA SER A 45 -5.92 -4.54 6.39
C SER A 45 -5.72 -5.93 5.79
N GLU A 46 -6.72 -6.78 5.94
CA GLU A 46 -6.79 -8.10 5.31
C GLU A 46 -7.75 -8.04 4.13
N GLN A 47 -7.26 -8.28 2.91
CA GLN A 47 -8.03 -8.22 1.67
C GLN A 47 -7.77 -9.48 0.84
N SER A 48 -8.81 -10.26 0.57
CA SER A 48 -8.73 -11.45 -0.28
C SER A 48 -7.61 -12.44 0.13
N GLY A 49 -7.40 -12.61 1.44
CA GLY A 49 -6.34 -13.48 1.98
C GLY A 49 -4.93 -12.90 1.93
N GLN A 50 -4.81 -11.60 1.66
CA GLN A 50 -3.55 -10.86 1.66
C GLN A 50 -3.55 -9.80 2.75
N THR A 51 -2.42 -9.62 3.40
CA THR A 51 -2.18 -8.51 4.33
C THR A 51 -1.63 -7.32 3.55
N VAL A 52 -2.38 -6.23 3.53
CA VAL A 52 -1.96 -4.95 2.95
C VAL A 52 -1.54 -4.02 4.09
N THR A 53 -0.28 -3.59 4.08
CA THR A 53 0.25 -2.58 5.00
C THR A 53 0.50 -1.29 4.24
N ILE A 54 -0.01 -0.18 4.76
CA ILE A 54 0.15 1.15 4.19
C ILE A 54 0.83 2.04 5.24
N TYR A 55 1.90 2.72 4.85
CA TYR A 55 2.53 3.78 5.64
C TYR A 55 2.28 5.11 4.96
N MET A 56 1.93 6.15 5.72
CA MET A 56 1.75 7.51 5.20
C MET A 56 2.53 8.50 6.05
N LYS A 57 3.20 9.44 5.39
CA LYS A 57 3.89 10.58 6.01
C LYS A 57 3.81 11.78 5.07
N GLY A 58 3.08 12.82 5.47
CA GLY A 58 2.82 13.95 4.59
C GLY A 58 2.16 13.50 3.28
N SER A 59 2.73 13.90 2.14
CA SER A 59 2.29 13.49 0.79
C SER A 59 2.85 12.16 0.32
N GLN A 60 3.70 11.50 1.11
CA GLN A 60 4.31 10.22 0.75
C GLN A 60 3.51 9.05 1.31
N MET A 61 3.38 8.00 0.51
CA MET A 61 2.74 6.75 0.89
C MET A 61 3.57 5.55 0.43
N ARG A 62 3.70 4.55 1.30
CA ARG A 62 4.25 3.24 0.96
C ARG A 62 3.17 2.19 1.16
N MET A 63 3.11 1.22 0.27
CA MET A 63 2.23 0.07 0.36
C MET A 63 3.05 -1.22 0.19
N ASP A 64 2.82 -2.18 1.06
CA ASP A 64 3.39 -3.52 0.98
C ASP A 64 2.25 -4.54 1.10
N THR A 65 2.23 -5.54 0.21
CA THR A 65 1.20 -6.59 0.16
C THR A 65 1.83 -7.97 0.27
N LEU A 66 1.42 -8.73 1.28
CA LEU A 66 1.88 -10.10 1.52
C LEU A 66 0.71 -11.09 1.42
N PRO A 67 0.91 -12.32 0.92
CA PRO A 67 2.18 -12.90 0.47
C PRO A 67 2.52 -12.61 -1.00
N ALA A 68 1.80 -11.71 -1.67
CA ALA A 68 2.06 -11.38 -3.08
C ALA A 68 3.44 -10.74 -3.33
N ASP A 69 4.12 -10.25 -2.28
CA ASP A 69 5.42 -9.57 -2.38
C ASP A 69 5.36 -8.36 -3.33
N ALA A 70 4.22 -7.66 -3.30
CA ALA A 70 3.96 -6.50 -4.13
C ALA A 70 4.13 -5.23 -3.30
N HIS A 71 4.84 -4.27 -3.88
CA HIS A 71 5.21 -3.04 -3.19
C HIS A 71 4.86 -1.83 -4.04
N GLY A 72 4.58 -0.71 -3.38
CA GLY A 72 4.36 0.56 -4.02
C GLY A 72 4.85 1.73 -3.18
N ILE A 73 5.35 2.76 -3.85
CA ILE A 73 5.69 4.05 -3.26
C ILE A 73 5.02 5.12 -4.10
N TYR A 74 4.33 6.04 -3.43
CA TYR A 74 3.66 7.18 -4.01
C TYR A 74 4.27 8.43 -3.41
N THR A 75 4.76 9.30 -4.28
CA THR A 75 5.35 10.59 -3.94
C THR A 75 4.68 11.68 -4.77
N GLU A 76 5.02 12.94 -4.53
CA GLU A 76 4.55 14.05 -5.37
C GLU A 76 5.08 13.97 -6.81
N ASP A 77 6.26 13.36 -7.00
CA ASP A 77 6.95 13.30 -8.28
C ASP A 77 6.57 12.07 -9.10
N ALA A 78 6.46 10.91 -8.44
CA ALA A 78 6.27 9.64 -9.11
C ALA A 78 5.56 8.58 -8.26
N MET A 79 4.98 7.63 -8.98
CA MET A 79 4.46 6.38 -8.48
C MET A 79 5.38 5.24 -8.91
N TYR A 80 5.87 4.49 -7.93
CA TYR A 80 6.68 3.29 -8.12
C TYR A 80 5.85 2.10 -7.71
N THR A 81 5.87 1.03 -8.51
CA THR A 81 5.31 -0.26 -8.11
C THR A 81 6.27 -1.36 -8.53
N TRP A 82 6.50 -2.35 -7.69
CA TRP A 82 7.40 -3.46 -8.02
C TRP A 82 7.02 -4.75 -7.31
N GLN A 83 7.53 -5.85 -7.87
CA GLN A 83 7.47 -7.19 -7.28
C GLN A 83 8.82 -7.88 -7.53
N GLY A 84 9.43 -8.43 -6.48
CA GLY A 84 10.81 -8.89 -6.56
C GLY A 84 11.76 -7.77 -7.01
N ARG A 85 12.51 -7.98 -8.11
CA ARG A 85 13.53 -7.04 -8.61
C ARG A 85 13.11 -6.25 -9.86
N GLN A 86 11.83 -6.29 -10.22
CA GLN A 86 11.31 -5.65 -11.41
C GLN A 86 10.10 -4.79 -11.04
N GLY A 87 10.03 -3.61 -11.64
CA GLY A 87 8.96 -2.67 -11.36
C GLY A 87 8.72 -1.68 -12.49
N THR A 88 7.77 -0.81 -12.23
CA THR A 88 7.39 0.30 -13.09
C THR A 88 7.44 1.60 -12.32
N ILE A 89 7.82 2.66 -13.03
CA ILE A 89 7.71 4.03 -12.56
C ILE A 89 6.75 4.78 -13.49
N MET A 90 5.92 5.62 -12.88
CA MET A 90 5.06 6.55 -13.60
C MET A 90 5.17 7.92 -12.95
N LYS A 91 5.66 8.91 -13.72
CA LYS A 91 5.79 10.28 -13.23
C LYS A 91 4.42 10.94 -13.10
N MET A 92 4.24 11.78 -12.09
CA MET A 92 2.97 12.48 -11.87
C MET A 92 2.66 13.50 -12.96
N GLU A 93 3.67 14.02 -13.66
CA GLU A 93 3.47 14.81 -14.88
C GLU A 93 2.76 14.01 -15.98
N ASP A 94 3.11 12.73 -16.15
CA ASP A 94 2.52 11.87 -17.17
C ASP A 94 1.09 11.48 -16.80
N VAL A 95 0.82 11.20 -15.53
CA VAL A 95 -0.54 10.96 -15.03
C VAL A 95 -1.43 12.18 -15.28
N LYS A 96 -0.93 13.39 -14.98
CA LYS A 96 -1.66 14.65 -15.22
C LYS A 96 -1.95 14.86 -16.69
N ARG A 97 -0.95 14.64 -17.57
CA ARG A 97 -1.11 14.73 -19.02
C ARG A 97 -2.18 13.76 -19.52
N MET A 98 -2.06 12.48 -19.19
CA MET A 98 -3.01 11.45 -19.62
C MET A 98 -4.44 11.73 -19.11
N SER A 99 -4.56 12.21 -17.87
CA SER A 99 -5.86 12.62 -17.32
C SER A 99 -6.47 13.76 -18.13
N ALA A 100 -5.67 14.78 -18.46
CA ALA A 100 -6.12 15.92 -19.25
C ALA A 100 -6.55 15.51 -20.68
N GLU A 101 -5.80 14.61 -21.33
CA GLU A 101 -6.14 14.05 -22.64
C GLU A 101 -7.45 13.24 -22.60
N ALA A 102 -7.74 12.57 -21.49
CA ALA A 102 -9.01 11.89 -21.25
C ALA A 102 -10.17 12.84 -20.85
N GLY A 103 -9.94 14.16 -20.84
CA GLY A 103 -10.94 15.15 -20.40
C GLY A 103 -11.22 15.10 -18.89
N GLN A 104 -10.32 14.54 -18.10
CA GLN A 104 -10.45 14.39 -16.65
C GLN A 104 -9.46 15.28 -15.91
N GLN A 105 -9.89 15.88 -14.80
CA GLN A 105 -8.99 16.60 -13.91
C GLN A 105 -8.35 15.62 -12.93
N TYR A 106 -7.02 15.50 -12.94
CA TYR A 106 -6.29 14.77 -11.90
C TYR A 106 -6.49 15.47 -10.55
N LYS A 107 -7.04 14.72 -9.59
CA LYS A 107 -7.16 15.15 -8.19
C LYS A 107 -6.39 14.13 -7.33
N PRO A 108 -5.24 14.51 -6.74
CA PRO A 108 -4.57 13.63 -5.79
C PRO A 108 -5.50 13.42 -4.58
N LYS A 109 -5.54 12.19 -4.06
CA LYS A 109 -6.31 11.91 -2.85
C LYS A 109 -5.65 12.58 -1.65
N THR A 110 -6.43 13.21 -0.79
CA THR A 110 -5.89 13.72 0.48
C THR A 110 -5.66 12.58 1.47
N GLN A 111 -4.82 12.83 2.48
CA GLN A 111 -4.56 11.85 3.53
C GLN A 111 -5.87 11.47 4.27
N GLU A 112 -6.77 12.43 4.47
CA GLU A 112 -8.09 12.21 5.06
C GLU A 112 -8.95 11.27 4.19
N GLU A 113 -8.96 11.47 2.86
CA GLU A 113 -9.69 10.61 1.93
C GLU A 113 -9.11 9.19 1.91
N VAL A 114 -7.79 9.05 2.00
CA VAL A 114 -7.14 7.73 2.09
C VAL A 114 -7.57 7.01 3.37
N ILE A 115 -7.64 7.72 4.50
CA ILE A 115 -8.06 7.15 5.77
C ILE A 115 -9.54 6.81 5.80
N GLU A 116 -10.39 7.66 5.21
CA GLU A 116 -11.81 7.35 5.06
C GLU A 116 -12.01 6.06 4.24
N ASN A 117 -11.23 5.90 3.17
CA ASN A 117 -11.25 4.66 2.38
C ASN A 117 -10.67 3.47 3.17
N ALA A 118 -9.63 3.68 3.97
CA ALA A 118 -9.08 2.65 4.85
C ALA A 118 -10.13 2.14 5.87
N LYS A 119 -11.00 3.04 6.38
CA LYS A 119 -12.13 2.66 7.25
C LYS A 119 -13.15 1.77 6.52
N LYS A 120 -13.45 2.06 5.25
CA LYS A 120 -14.40 1.27 4.44
C LYS A 120 -13.95 -0.19 4.29
N VAL A 121 -12.64 -0.44 4.33
CA VAL A 121 -12.05 -1.79 4.23
C VAL A 121 -11.60 -2.37 5.58
N ASN A 122 -12.12 -1.83 6.70
CA ASN A 122 -11.80 -2.28 8.06
C ASN A 122 -10.29 -2.30 8.37
N SER A 123 -9.53 -1.32 7.84
CA SER A 123 -8.12 -1.19 8.17
C SER A 123 -7.92 -0.76 9.63
N LYS A 124 -6.95 -1.38 10.29
CA LYS A 124 -6.43 -0.92 11.58
C LYS A 124 -5.34 0.09 11.35
N CYS A 125 -5.57 1.35 11.73
CA CYS A 125 -4.57 2.41 11.60
C CYS A 125 -4.06 2.83 12.98
N GLU A 126 -2.77 3.17 13.08
CA GLU A 126 -2.12 3.63 14.30
C GLU A 126 -1.01 4.64 13.98
N PRO A 127 -0.69 5.58 14.88
CA PRO A 127 0.51 6.40 14.75
C PRO A 127 1.76 5.52 14.65
N ALA A 128 2.70 5.89 13.79
CA ALA A 128 3.92 5.13 13.58
C ALA A 128 5.13 6.06 13.45
N GLU A 129 6.30 5.54 13.84
CA GLU A 129 7.58 6.13 13.45
C GLU A 129 8.02 5.49 12.14
N VAL A 130 8.22 6.32 11.11
CA VAL A 130 8.67 5.86 9.80
C VAL A 130 9.88 6.68 9.36
N ALA A 131 10.92 5.97 8.91
CA ALA A 131 12.11 6.58 8.34
C ALA A 131 11.81 7.08 6.91
N GLU A 132 12.42 8.21 6.52
CA GLU A 132 12.32 8.76 5.16
C GLU A 132 12.72 7.73 4.09
N ALA A 133 13.73 6.91 4.40
CA ALA A 133 14.23 5.86 3.49
C ALA A 133 13.16 4.83 3.09
N MET A 134 12.07 4.67 3.85
CA MET A 134 10.97 3.77 3.45
C MET A 134 10.23 4.25 2.20
N PHE A 135 10.27 5.55 1.90
CA PHE A 135 9.64 6.17 0.73
C PHE A 135 10.62 6.39 -0.43
N VAL A 136 11.81 5.80 -0.35
CA VAL A 136 12.78 5.75 -1.45
C VAL A 136 12.74 4.36 -2.07
N PRO A 137 12.56 4.22 -3.40
CA PRO A 137 12.60 2.90 -4.03
C PRO A 137 13.98 2.28 -3.86
N PRO A 138 14.07 0.95 -3.66
CA PRO A 138 15.34 0.29 -3.48
C PRO A 138 16.16 0.28 -4.79
N SER A 139 17.48 0.45 -4.68
CA SER A 139 18.38 0.63 -5.83
C SER A 139 18.64 -0.63 -6.65
N ASP A 140 18.26 -1.80 -6.14
CA ASP A 140 18.46 -3.10 -6.77
C ASP A 140 17.25 -3.57 -7.60
N VAL A 141 16.16 -2.80 -7.59
CA VAL A 141 14.98 -2.97 -8.44
C VAL A 141 15.16 -2.19 -9.75
N GLN A 142 14.87 -2.85 -10.86
CA GLN A 142 14.88 -2.23 -12.18
C GLN A 142 13.48 -1.70 -12.50
N PHE A 143 13.37 -0.39 -12.73
CA PHE A 143 12.10 0.27 -13.03
C PHE A 143 12.01 0.62 -14.51
N GLN A 144 10.92 0.22 -15.15
CA GLN A 144 10.56 0.65 -16.50
C GLN A 144 9.66 1.89 -16.43
N ASP A 145 10.00 2.94 -17.17
CA ASP A 145 9.18 4.16 -17.24
C ASP A 145 7.98 3.93 -18.17
N VAL A 146 6.80 3.77 -17.58
CA VAL A 146 5.55 3.53 -18.31
C VAL A 146 5.10 4.78 -19.05
N GLY A 147 5.40 5.98 -18.52
CA GLY A 147 5.07 7.24 -19.17
C GLY A 147 5.83 7.42 -20.48
N GLU A 148 7.11 7.04 -20.49
CA GLU A 148 7.93 7.02 -21.71
C GLU A 148 7.43 5.98 -22.72
N MET A 149 7.13 4.77 -22.27
CA MET A 149 6.58 3.71 -23.13
C MET A 149 5.29 4.16 -23.83
N ILE A 150 4.38 4.81 -23.11
CA ILE A 150 3.12 5.33 -23.67
C ILE A 150 3.40 6.41 -24.71
N LYS A 151 4.30 7.37 -24.43
CA LYS A 151 4.69 8.42 -25.40
C LYS A 151 5.24 7.83 -26.69
N GLN A 152 6.06 6.77 -26.60
CA GLN A 152 6.60 6.09 -27.77
C GLN A 152 5.50 5.43 -28.60
N ILE A 153 4.54 4.76 -27.96
CA ILE A 153 3.39 4.14 -28.64
C ILE A 153 2.52 5.19 -29.34
N GLU A 154 2.22 6.31 -28.67
CA GLU A 154 1.49 7.43 -29.27
C GLU A 154 2.23 8.03 -30.48
N GLY A 155 3.55 8.10 -30.45
CA GLY A 155 4.36 8.57 -31.58
C GLY A 155 4.29 7.63 -32.79
N MET A 156 4.35 6.31 -32.55
CA MET A 156 4.24 5.30 -33.60
C MET A 156 2.85 5.31 -34.25
N THR A 157 1.78 5.37 -33.47
CA THR A 157 0.41 5.37 -34.01
C THR A 157 0.11 6.61 -34.85
N LYS A 158 0.61 7.79 -34.46
CA LYS A 158 0.52 9.03 -35.25
C LYS A 158 1.29 8.96 -36.57
N THR A 159 2.36 8.17 -36.63
CA THR A 159 3.17 7.98 -37.85
C THR A 159 2.48 7.05 -38.84
N LEU A 160 1.80 6.00 -38.35
CA LEU A 160 1.08 5.03 -39.19
C LEU A 160 -0.26 5.56 -39.75
N GLN A 161 -0.79 6.66 -39.19
CA GLN A 161 -2.02 7.31 -39.64
C GLN A 161 -1.80 8.44 -40.66
N LYS A 162 -0.55 8.75 -40.99
CA LYS A 162 -0.17 9.71 -42.04
C LYS A 162 0.19 8.99 -43.33
#